data_AF-A0A401W323-F1
#
_entry.id   AF-A0A401W323-F1
#
_cell.length_a   1.000
_cell.length_b   1.000
_cell.length_c   1.000
_cell.angle_alpha   90.00
_cell.angle_beta   90.00
_cell.angle_gamma   90.00
#
_symmetry.space_group_name_H-M   'P 1'
#
loop_
_entity.id
_entity.type
_entity.pdbx_description
1 polymer ?
#
loop_
_entity_poly.entity_id
_entity_poly.type
_entity_poly.pdbx_seq_one_letter_code
_entity_poly.pdbx_strand_id
1 'polypeptide(L)'
;MTPATPVTSAASVTMSAALPPPFTATVTTVTVLGCLAYLAAAARLRARGDAWPYGRDALFCSGGAVLVAGVAEPWGSTPPFTAHMLTHLCVGMVAPLLLVLGRPLTLTLRAAPVPVRRGLVTLTRARWAAVPVLPPVAALLDFGGLWLLYRTPLLSVSHHSAWLNAAVHLHILLAGVLFSFGLLALDPVRHRPGMALRAAVLLAAGTAHAVLAKSLYAAGPPGTSFGAADLHLASQVMYYGGDAVELALAAVVACRWYRAEGRALRRARRTDRPAPRGTAAAATRW
;
A
#
# COMPACT_ATOMS: atom_id res chain seq x y z
N MET A 1 -2.96 -12.17 -59.09
CA MET A 1 -1.93 -12.51 -58.09
C MET A 1 -1.18 -11.24 -57.75
N THR A 2 -1.63 -10.53 -56.71
CA THR A 2 -0.93 -9.37 -56.13
C THR A 2 0.10 -9.88 -55.12
N PRO A 3 1.37 -9.47 -55.19
CA PRO A 3 2.39 -9.94 -54.26
C PRO A 3 2.12 -9.36 -52.87
N ALA A 4 2.15 -10.22 -51.86
CA ALA A 4 2.05 -9.84 -50.46
C ALA A 4 3.26 -8.98 -50.08
N THR A 5 3.01 -7.78 -49.58
CA THR A 5 4.01 -6.94 -48.94
C THR A 5 4.56 -7.65 -47.70
N PRO A 6 5.88 -7.67 -47.47
CA PRO A 6 6.46 -8.30 -46.30
C PRO A 6 6.02 -7.53 -45.04
N VAL A 7 5.40 -8.26 -44.11
CA VAL A 7 5.07 -7.77 -42.77
C VAL A 7 6.37 -7.30 -42.13
N THR A 8 6.43 -6.00 -41.84
CA THR A 8 7.54 -5.38 -41.14
C THR A 8 7.74 -6.10 -39.81
N SER A 9 8.91 -6.70 -39.63
CA SER A 9 9.35 -7.32 -38.39
C SER A 9 9.08 -6.37 -37.22
N ALA A 10 8.16 -6.75 -36.34
CA ALA A 10 7.91 -6.02 -35.11
C ALA A 10 9.22 -6.04 -34.32
N ALA A 11 9.88 -4.88 -34.20
CA ALA A 11 11.05 -4.73 -33.37
C ALA A 11 10.69 -5.25 -31.98
N SER A 12 11.34 -6.35 -31.59
CA SER A 12 11.25 -6.89 -30.24
C SER A 12 11.84 -5.85 -29.30
N VAL A 13 10.97 -4.98 -28.76
CA VAL A 13 11.34 -4.06 -27.70
C VAL A 13 11.72 -4.93 -26.51
N THR A 14 13.01 -4.97 -26.20
CA THR A 14 13.51 -5.51 -24.94
C THR A 14 13.01 -4.59 -23.84
N MET A 15 11.83 -4.89 -23.30
CA MET A 15 11.33 -4.22 -22.11
C MET A 15 12.26 -4.53 -20.95
N SER A 16 13.02 -3.53 -20.52
CA SER A 16 13.51 -3.45 -19.15
C SER A 16 12.46 -2.70 -18.35
N ALA A 17 11.89 -3.33 -17.31
CA ALA A 17 10.95 -2.64 -16.44
C ALA A 17 11.68 -1.70 -15.46
N ALA A 18 13.00 -1.81 -15.36
CA ALA A 18 13.86 -1.04 -14.49
C ALA A 18 13.69 0.45 -14.79
N LEU A 19 13.54 1.20 -13.71
CA LEU A 19 13.63 2.64 -13.80
C LEU A 19 15.03 3.01 -14.32
N PRO A 20 15.15 4.11 -15.09
CA PRO A 20 16.46 4.57 -15.52
C PRO A 20 17.37 4.76 -14.30
N PRO A 21 18.68 4.46 -14.40
CA PRO A 21 19.62 4.50 -13.27
C PRO A 21 19.51 5.73 -12.34
N PRO A 22 19.34 6.98 -12.85
CA PRO A 22 19.19 8.14 -11.96
C PRO A 22 17.92 8.09 -11.10
N PHE A 23 16.81 7.56 -11.62
CA PHE A 23 15.57 7.43 -10.86
C PHE A 23 15.69 6.35 -9.79
N THR A 24 16.27 5.19 -10.13
CA THR A 24 16.52 4.10 -9.19
C THR A 24 17.42 4.56 -8.05
N ALA A 25 18.50 5.28 -8.36
CA ALA A 25 19.39 5.87 -7.36
C ALA A 25 18.64 6.86 -6.46
N THR A 26 17.84 7.75 -7.05
CA THR A 26 17.05 8.74 -6.30
C THR A 26 16.06 8.07 -5.35
N VAL A 27 15.28 7.09 -5.82
CA VAL A 27 14.32 6.35 -4.98
C VAL A 27 15.05 5.62 -3.87
N THR A 28 16.19 5.00 -4.16
CA THR A 28 17.00 4.29 -3.16
C THR A 28 17.52 5.25 -2.10
N THR A 29 18.13 6.36 -2.50
CA THR A 29 18.64 7.38 -1.56
C THR A 29 17.52 7.94 -0.69
N VAL A 30 16.38 8.32 -1.27
CA VAL A 30 15.23 8.84 -0.52
C VAL A 30 14.69 7.80 0.46
N THR A 31 14.59 6.53 0.03
CA THR A 31 14.09 5.45 0.88
C THR A 31 15.03 5.17 2.05
N VAL A 32 16.34 5.09 1.79
CA VAL A 32 17.35 4.88 2.84
C VAL A 32 17.35 6.04 3.83
N LEU A 33 17.35 7.29 3.35
CA LEU A 33 17.26 8.46 4.21
C LEU A 33 15.96 8.47 5.02
N GLY A 34 14.84 8.07 4.43
CA GLY A 34 13.55 7.90 5.10
C GLY A 34 13.61 6.86 6.22
N CYS A 35 14.20 5.69 5.97
CA CYS A 35 14.41 4.65 6.97
C CYS A 35 15.31 5.13 8.12
N LEU A 36 16.43 5.78 7.80
CA LEU A 36 17.33 6.33 8.82
C LEU A 36 16.64 7.41 9.68
N ALA A 37 15.89 8.32 9.05
CA ALA A 37 15.11 9.33 9.75
C ALA A 37 14.02 8.72 10.64
N TYR A 38 13.32 7.70 10.13
CA TYR A 38 12.31 6.96 10.88
C TYR A 38 12.94 6.27 12.11
N LEU A 39 14.04 5.53 11.93
CA LEU A 39 14.73 4.84 13.03
C LEU A 39 15.28 5.82 14.07
N ALA A 40 15.85 6.96 13.62
CA ALA A 40 16.31 8.01 14.52
C ALA A 40 15.16 8.61 15.34
N ALA A 41 14.00 8.87 14.71
CA ALA A 41 12.81 9.34 15.40
C ALA A 41 12.28 8.30 16.41
N ALA A 42 12.26 7.02 16.05
CA ALA A 42 11.85 5.93 16.93
C ALA A 42 12.80 5.76 18.13
N ALA A 43 14.12 5.85 17.89
CA ALA A 43 15.14 5.79 18.94
C ALA A 43 15.02 6.98 19.91
N ARG A 44 14.84 8.20 19.40
CA ARG A 44 14.60 9.39 20.23
C ARG A 44 13.33 9.27 21.06
N LEU A 45 12.27 8.68 20.49
CA LEU A 45 11.01 8.44 21.20
C LEU A 45 11.23 7.45 22.35
N ARG A 46 11.87 6.31 22.09
CA ARG A 46 12.21 5.32 23.12
C ARG A 46 13.12 5.87 24.21
N ALA A 47 14.13 6.67 23.85
CA ALA A 47 15.03 7.30 24.81
C ALA A 47 14.32 8.26 25.78
N ARG A 48 13.16 8.80 25.38
CA ARG A 48 12.29 9.62 26.25
C ARG A 48 11.39 8.79 27.18
N GLY A 49 11.48 7.46 27.12
CA GLY A 49 10.65 6.53 27.90
C GLY A 49 9.32 6.15 27.21
N ASP A 50 9.07 6.63 25.99
CA ASP A 50 7.85 6.29 25.26
C ASP A 50 7.90 4.86 24.70
N ALA A 51 6.84 4.09 24.93
CA ALA A 51 6.69 2.76 24.34
C ALA A 51 6.45 2.86 22.81
N TRP A 52 7.47 2.51 22.02
CA TRP A 52 7.39 2.33 20.57
C TRP A 52 7.83 0.91 20.17
N PRO A 53 6.92 0.06 19.65
CA PRO A 53 7.25 -1.33 19.36
C PRO A 53 8.28 -1.49 18.23
N TYR A 54 9.33 -2.29 18.47
CA TYR A 54 10.35 -2.61 17.45
C TYR A 54 9.77 -3.28 16.20
N GLY A 55 8.65 -4.00 16.32
CA GLY A 55 7.97 -4.58 15.15
C GLY A 55 7.56 -3.53 14.11
N ARG A 56 7.30 -2.26 14.50
CA ARG A 56 7.02 -1.19 13.54
C ARG A 56 8.25 -0.75 12.77
N ASP A 57 9.40 -0.81 13.42
CA ASP A 57 10.69 -0.48 12.80
C ASP A 57 11.04 -1.56 11.77
N ALA A 58 10.86 -2.83 12.13
CA ALA A 58 11.02 -3.95 11.20
C ALA A 58 10.08 -3.80 9.98
N LEU A 59 8.78 -3.56 10.20
CA LEU A 59 7.82 -3.37 9.11
C LEU A 59 8.19 -2.21 8.19
N PHE A 60 8.56 -1.05 8.74
CA PHE A 60 8.92 0.11 7.93
C PHE A 60 10.19 -0.13 7.11
N CYS A 61 11.24 -0.66 7.74
CA CYS A 61 12.49 -0.97 7.06
C CYS A 61 12.34 -2.08 6.03
N SER A 62 11.55 -3.12 6.31
CA SER A 62 11.21 -4.16 5.33
C SER A 62 10.44 -3.58 4.15
N GLY A 63 9.49 -2.67 4.38
CA GLY A 63 8.80 -1.96 3.31
C GLY A 63 9.75 -1.15 2.43
N GLY A 64 10.70 -0.44 3.04
CA GLY A 64 11.75 0.28 2.31
C GLY A 64 12.67 -0.66 1.52
N ALA A 65 13.07 -1.79 2.10
CA ALA A 65 13.89 -2.79 1.41
C ALA A 65 13.17 -3.41 0.20
N VAL A 66 11.89 -3.76 0.36
CA VAL A 66 11.05 -4.26 -0.74
C VAL A 66 10.88 -3.20 -1.83
N LEU A 67 10.71 -1.92 -1.46
CA LEU A 67 10.62 -0.83 -2.44
C LEU A 67 11.91 -0.72 -3.27
N VAL A 68 13.07 -0.68 -2.61
CA VAL A 68 14.38 -0.61 -3.28
C VAL A 68 14.60 -1.83 -4.18
N ALA A 69 14.30 -3.03 -3.69
CA ALA A 69 14.40 -4.25 -4.48
C ALA A 69 13.46 -4.21 -5.70
N GLY A 70 12.23 -3.74 -5.54
CA GLY A 70 11.26 -3.63 -6.64
C GLY A 70 11.75 -2.69 -7.74
N VAL A 71 12.20 -1.47 -7.39
CA VAL A 71 12.65 -0.50 -8.40
C VAL A 71 14.01 -0.84 -9.03
N ALA A 72 14.84 -1.62 -8.33
CA ALA A 72 16.11 -2.11 -8.86
C ALA A 72 15.95 -3.31 -9.81
N GLU A 73 14.77 -3.94 -9.82
CA GLU A 73 14.41 -5.08 -10.68
C GLU A 73 15.51 -6.17 -10.73
N PRO A 74 15.79 -6.90 -9.64
CA PRO A 74 16.88 -7.90 -9.59
C PRO A 74 16.59 -9.18 -10.40
N TRP A 75 15.61 -9.15 -11.31
CA TRP A 75 15.01 -10.33 -11.94
C TRP A 75 15.53 -10.61 -13.34
N GLY A 76 16.83 -10.38 -13.57
CA GLY A 76 17.44 -10.46 -14.91
C GLY A 76 17.28 -11.79 -15.66
N SER A 77 16.86 -12.87 -14.98
CA SER A 77 16.54 -14.17 -15.60
C SER A 77 15.03 -14.43 -15.78
N THR A 78 14.18 -13.53 -15.30
CA THR A 78 12.72 -13.64 -15.36
C THR A 78 12.22 -13.05 -16.68
N PRO A 79 11.21 -13.67 -17.32
CA PRO A 79 10.57 -13.08 -18.48
C PRO A 79 10.08 -11.65 -18.24
N PRO A 80 10.16 -10.74 -19.23
CA PRO A 80 10.05 -9.30 -19.01
C PRO A 80 8.70 -8.85 -18.47
N PHE A 81 7.59 -9.48 -18.86
CA PHE A 81 6.28 -9.10 -18.34
C PHE A 81 6.04 -9.64 -16.92
N THR A 82 6.51 -10.86 -16.66
CA THR A 82 6.53 -11.45 -15.32
C THR A 82 7.38 -10.62 -14.37
N ALA A 83 8.55 -10.18 -14.84
CA ALA A 83 9.40 -9.25 -14.11
C ALA A 83 8.61 -7.97 -13.82
N HIS A 84 8.06 -7.29 -14.83
CA HIS A 84 7.21 -6.12 -14.60
C HIS A 84 6.10 -6.33 -13.54
N MET A 85 5.41 -7.49 -13.55
CA MET A 85 4.35 -7.80 -12.59
C MET A 85 4.86 -7.99 -11.16
N LEU A 86 6.02 -8.60 -10.98
CA LEU A 86 6.67 -8.66 -9.68
C LEU A 86 7.01 -7.24 -9.19
N THR A 87 7.40 -6.30 -10.08
CA THR A 87 7.78 -4.91 -9.70
C THR A 87 6.55 -4.19 -9.25
N HIS A 88 5.49 -4.31 -10.04
CA HIS A 88 4.17 -3.82 -9.68
C HIS A 88 3.73 -4.34 -8.30
N LEU A 89 3.84 -5.65 -8.03
CA LEU A 89 3.43 -6.23 -6.75
C LEU A 89 4.26 -5.70 -5.57
N CYS A 90 5.59 -5.65 -5.72
CA CYS A 90 6.50 -5.17 -4.69
C CYS A 90 6.29 -3.67 -4.39
N VAL A 91 6.26 -2.84 -5.43
CA VAL A 91 6.20 -1.37 -5.33
C VAL A 91 4.79 -0.86 -5.06
N GLY A 92 3.78 -1.47 -5.67
CA GLY A 92 2.38 -1.04 -5.61
C GLY A 92 1.60 -1.63 -4.44
N MET A 93 1.97 -2.79 -3.92
CA MET A 93 1.17 -3.48 -2.90
C MET A 93 1.97 -3.78 -1.63
N VAL A 94 3.06 -4.54 -1.74
CA VAL A 94 3.80 -5.04 -0.56
C VAL A 94 4.50 -3.92 0.20
N ALA A 95 5.33 -3.11 -0.48
CA ALA A 95 6.05 -2.01 0.17
C ALA A 95 5.08 -0.99 0.80
N PRO A 96 4.03 -0.50 0.10
CA PRO A 96 3.04 0.40 0.69
C PRO A 96 2.38 -0.13 1.96
N LEU A 97 1.95 -1.39 1.95
CA LEU A 97 1.34 -2.04 3.12
C LEU A 97 2.30 -2.01 4.31
N LEU A 98 3.54 -2.47 4.11
CA LEU A 98 4.56 -2.54 5.16
C LEU A 98 4.93 -1.14 5.70
N LEU A 99 5.12 -0.17 4.81
CA LEU A 99 5.43 1.22 5.16
C LEU A 99 4.30 1.83 6.01
N VAL A 100 3.04 1.64 5.62
CA VAL A 100 1.88 2.15 6.38
C VAL A 100 1.72 1.45 7.73
N LEU A 101 1.99 0.14 7.81
CA LEU A 101 1.96 -0.61 9.08
C LEU A 101 3.03 -0.12 10.08
N GLY A 102 4.13 0.46 9.59
CA GLY A 102 5.12 1.17 10.40
C GLY A 102 4.54 2.40 11.13
N ARG A 103 3.43 2.96 10.65
CA ARG A 103 2.79 4.19 11.18
C ARG A 103 3.73 5.40 11.22
N PRO A 104 4.39 5.73 10.10
CA PRO A 104 5.34 6.84 10.02
C PRO A 104 4.70 8.16 10.45
N LEU A 105 3.44 8.42 10.07
CA LEU A 105 2.76 9.65 10.47
C LEU A 105 2.54 9.75 11.99
N THR A 106 2.10 8.66 12.65
CA THR A 106 2.02 8.64 14.13
C THR A 106 3.40 8.91 14.75
N LEU A 107 4.47 8.30 14.22
CA LEU A 107 5.81 8.50 14.75
C LEU A 107 6.24 9.96 14.63
N THR A 108 6.09 10.54 13.43
CA THR A 108 6.42 11.95 13.17
C THR A 108 5.63 12.87 14.08
N LEU A 109 4.32 12.65 14.25
CA LEU A 109 3.49 13.47 15.14
C LEU A 109 3.92 13.38 16.62
N ARG A 110 4.45 12.23 17.07
CA ARG A 110 4.94 12.07 18.45
C ARG A 110 6.35 12.63 18.65
N ALA A 111 7.23 12.46 17.65
CA ALA A 111 8.62 12.89 17.73
C ALA A 111 8.81 14.39 17.41
N ALA A 112 7.91 14.99 16.63
CA ALA A 112 8.04 16.36 16.15
C ALA A 112 7.89 17.42 17.27
N PRO A 113 8.69 18.51 17.21
CA PRO A 113 8.47 19.71 18.02
C PRO A 113 7.05 20.26 17.84
N VAL A 114 6.56 20.99 18.86
CA VAL A 114 5.21 21.59 18.88
C VAL A 114 4.84 22.35 17.59
N PRO A 115 5.68 23.25 17.03
CA PRO A 115 5.29 24.00 15.82
C PRO A 115 5.09 23.09 14.61
N VAL A 116 6.02 22.15 14.38
CA VAL A 116 5.94 21.16 13.29
C VAL A 116 4.71 20.27 13.46
N ARG A 117 4.46 19.79 14.68
CA ARG A 117 3.30 18.96 14.99
C ARG A 117 1.98 19.69 14.72
N ARG A 118 1.87 20.97 15.09
CA ARG A 118 0.68 21.79 14.81
C ARG A 118 0.45 21.92 13.30
N GLY A 119 1.50 22.23 12.53
CA GLY A 119 1.43 22.30 11.06
C GLY A 119 0.96 20.98 10.44
N LEU A 120 1.53 19.85 10.86
CA LEU A 120 1.13 18.52 10.38
C LEU A 120 -0.33 18.19 10.72
N VAL A 121 -0.80 18.53 11.92
CA VAL A 121 -2.21 18.30 12.28
C VAL A 121 -3.15 19.19 11.46
N THR A 122 -2.77 20.43 11.19
CA THR A 122 -3.53 21.32 10.30
C THR A 122 -3.61 20.73 8.90
N LEU A 123 -2.47 20.24 8.38
CA LEU A 123 -2.36 19.59 7.07
C LEU A 123 -3.25 18.35 6.99
N THR A 124 -3.17 17.42 7.95
CA THR A 124 -3.97 16.18 7.96
C THR A 124 -5.46 16.43 8.18
N ARG A 125 -5.84 17.62 8.64
CA ARG A 125 -7.24 18.07 8.76
C ARG A 125 -7.71 18.90 7.57
N ALA A 126 -6.83 19.32 6.67
CA ALA A 126 -7.22 20.06 5.49
C ALA A 126 -8.10 19.20 4.57
N ARG A 127 -9.14 19.80 3.96
CA ARG A 127 -10.09 19.07 3.11
C ARG A 127 -9.40 18.41 1.92
N TRP A 128 -8.47 19.11 1.29
CA TRP A 128 -7.72 18.61 0.13
C TRP A 128 -6.82 17.42 0.49
N ALA A 129 -6.26 17.37 1.69
CA ALA A 129 -5.47 16.24 2.16
C ALA A 129 -6.34 15.04 2.59
N ALA A 130 -7.60 15.28 2.95
CA ALA A 130 -8.52 14.24 3.37
C ALA A 130 -9.15 13.46 2.20
N VAL A 131 -9.35 14.10 1.04
CA VAL A 131 -10.01 13.48 -0.12
C VAL A 131 -9.25 12.27 -0.67
N PRO A 132 -7.93 12.33 -0.95
CA PRO A 132 -7.18 11.19 -1.48
C PRO A 132 -7.10 10.00 -0.52
N VAL A 133 -7.33 10.24 0.77
CA VAL A 133 -7.27 9.23 1.84
C VAL A 133 -8.61 8.54 2.06
N LEU A 134 -9.71 9.03 1.45
CA LEU A 134 -11.00 8.34 1.51
C LEU A 134 -10.88 6.99 0.80
N PRO A 135 -11.26 5.85 1.43
CA PRO A 135 -11.04 4.53 0.85
C PRO A 135 -11.56 4.38 -0.60
N PRO A 136 -12.76 4.87 -0.97
CA PRO A 136 -13.22 4.77 -2.36
C PRO A 136 -12.35 5.55 -3.35
N VAL A 137 -11.87 6.73 -2.96
CA VAL A 137 -11.01 7.58 -3.81
C VAL A 137 -9.63 6.95 -3.95
N ALA A 138 -9.08 6.47 -2.84
CA ALA A 138 -7.79 5.78 -2.84
C ALA A 138 -7.85 4.50 -3.70
N ALA A 139 -8.93 3.72 -3.59
CA ALA A 139 -9.16 2.55 -4.43
C ALA A 139 -9.30 2.93 -5.92
N LEU A 140 -10.01 4.02 -6.23
CA LEU A 140 -10.13 4.49 -7.60
C LEU A 140 -8.77 4.91 -8.19
N LEU A 141 -7.93 5.60 -7.42
CA LEU A 141 -6.59 5.99 -7.85
C LEU A 141 -5.68 4.76 -8.09
N ASP A 142 -5.84 3.74 -7.26
CA ASP A 142 -5.05 2.51 -7.31
C ASP A 142 -5.51 1.60 -8.46
N PHE A 143 -6.69 1.01 -8.34
CA PHE A 143 -7.22 0.07 -9.34
C PHE A 143 -7.64 0.74 -10.65
N GLY A 144 -8.11 1.99 -10.61
CA GLY A 144 -8.41 2.75 -11.83
C GLY A 144 -7.14 3.10 -12.61
N GLY A 145 -6.06 3.45 -11.90
CA GLY A 145 -4.74 3.63 -12.51
C GLY A 145 -4.20 2.34 -13.12
N LEU A 146 -4.37 1.21 -12.42
CA LEU A 146 -3.97 -0.10 -12.89
C LEU A 146 -4.74 -0.56 -14.13
N TRP A 147 -6.06 -0.34 -14.12
CA TRP A 147 -6.91 -0.63 -15.26
C TRP A 147 -6.52 0.20 -16.48
N LEU A 148 -6.25 1.49 -16.28
CA LEU A 148 -5.78 2.37 -17.35
C LEU A 148 -4.43 1.88 -17.90
N LEU A 149 -3.49 1.52 -17.02
CA LEU A 149 -2.16 1.05 -17.43
C LEU A 149 -2.22 -0.19 -18.32
N TYR A 150 -3.04 -1.18 -17.95
CA TYR A 150 -3.06 -2.48 -18.62
C TYR A 150 -4.13 -2.64 -19.70
N ARG A 151 -5.19 -1.81 -19.70
CA ARG A 151 -6.26 -1.88 -20.71
C ARG A 151 -6.17 -0.80 -21.78
N THR A 152 -5.16 0.07 -21.71
CA THR A 152 -4.84 1.05 -22.76
C THR A 152 -3.39 0.87 -23.25
N PRO A 153 -2.97 1.57 -24.31
CA PRO A 153 -1.57 1.55 -24.75
C PRO A 153 -0.57 2.18 -23.76
N LEU A 154 -1.03 2.67 -22.60
CA LEU A 154 -0.20 3.41 -21.64
C LEU A 154 1.04 2.63 -21.19
N LEU A 155 0.93 1.31 -20.97
CA LEU A 155 2.10 0.48 -20.65
C LEU A 155 3.15 0.60 -21.76
N SER A 156 2.77 0.30 -23.01
CA SER A 156 3.67 0.38 -24.17
C SER A 156 4.30 1.78 -24.29
N VAL A 157 3.49 2.83 -24.22
CA VAL A 157 3.96 4.23 -24.32
C VAL A 157 4.90 4.59 -23.16
N SER A 158 4.64 4.12 -21.94
CA SER A 158 5.51 4.40 -20.80
C SER A 158 6.92 3.82 -20.97
N HIS A 159 7.07 2.67 -21.61
CA HIS A 159 8.39 2.08 -21.85
C HIS A 159 9.22 2.84 -22.89
N HIS A 160 8.60 3.67 -23.72
CA HIS A 160 9.31 4.53 -24.68
C HIS A 160 9.81 5.84 -24.06
N SER A 161 9.34 6.20 -22.85
CA SER A 161 9.70 7.45 -22.18
C SER A 161 10.13 7.18 -20.74
N ALA A 162 11.42 7.37 -20.46
CA ALA A 162 12.01 7.27 -19.12
C ALA A 162 11.22 8.06 -18.06
N TRP A 163 10.75 9.25 -18.41
CA TRP A 163 9.97 10.10 -17.51
C TRP A 163 8.56 9.55 -17.27
N LEU A 164 7.89 9.06 -18.31
CA LEU A 164 6.55 8.48 -18.17
C LEU A 164 6.61 7.16 -17.39
N ASN A 165 7.62 6.34 -17.62
CA ASN A 165 7.88 5.14 -16.84
C ASN A 165 8.05 5.46 -15.34
N ALA A 166 8.86 6.49 -15.03
CA ALA A 166 9.03 6.97 -13.65
C ALA A 166 7.73 7.50 -13.06
N ALA A 167 6.93 8.24 -13.83
CA ALA A 167 5.64 8.76 -13.40
C ALA A 167 4.63 7.63 -13.09
N VAL A 168 4.60 6.57 -13.90
CA VAL A 168 3.76 5.39 -13.67
C VAL A 168 4.16 4.68 -12.38
N HIS A 169 5.45 4.42 -12.16
CA HIS A 169 5.93 3.78 -10.92
C HIS A 169 5.66 4.64 -9.69
N LEU A 170 5.84 5.96 -9.80
CA LEU A 170 5.51 6.90 -8.73
C LEU A 170 4.01 6.89 -8.43
N HIS A 171 3.15 6.89 -9.46
CA HIS A 171 1.71 6.78 -9.29
C HIS A 171 1.33 5.48 -8.59
N ILE A 172 1.85 4.32 -9.04
CA ILE A 172 1.59 3.01 -8.44
C ILE A 172 1.99 3.01 -6.95
N LEU A 173 3.17 3.52 -6.62
CA LEU A 173 3.64 3.63 -5.24
C LEU A 173 2.72 4.52 -4.38
N LEU A 174 2.41 5.72 -4.88
CA LEU A 174 1.61 6.69 -4.14
C LEU A 174 0.15 6.21 -3.97
N ALA A 175 -0.43 5.63 -5.00
CA ALA A 175 -1.78 5.08 -4.97
C ALA A 175 -1.86 3.90 -3.98
N GLY A 176 -0.90 2.97 -4.02
CA GLY A 176 -0.82 1.88 -3.05
C GLY A 176 -0.65 2.35 -1.61
N VAL A 177 0.16 3.40 -1.38
CA VAL A 177 0.32 4.02 -0.05
C VAL A 177 -0.99 4.66 0.40
N LEU A 178 -1.66 5.42 -0.47
CA LEU A 178 -2.95 6.04 -0.17
C LEU A 178 -4.03 5.00 0.12
N PHE A 179 -4.10 3.92 -0.68
CA PHE A 179 -5.05 2.83 -0.51
C PHE A 179 -4.81 2.13 0.82
N SER A 180 -3.58 1.70 1.09
CA SER A 180 -3.21 1.08 2.37
C SER A 180 -3.48 2.00 3.56
N PHE A 181 -3.14 3.29 3.44
CA PHE A 181 -3.33 4.27 4.51
C PHE A 181 -4.81 4.55 4.81
N GLY A 182 -5.60 4.83 3.78
CA GLY A 182 -7.03 5.07 3.89
C GLY A 182 -7.78 3.84 4.38
N LEU A 183 -7.41 2.66 3.87
CA LEU A 183 -8.04 1.41 4.22
C LEU A 183 -7.64 0.90 5.60
N LEU A 184 -6.41 1.08 6.07
CA LEU A 184 -6.00 0.66 7.41
C LEU A 184 -6.40 1.66 8.50
N ALA A 185 -6.50 2.95 8.15
CA ALA A 185 -6.91 4.04 9.04
C ALA A 185 -6.18 4.02 10.40
N LEU A 186 -4.87 3.74 10.39
CA LEU A 186 -4.06 3.58 11.60
C LEU A 186 -3.69 4.91 12.26
N ASP A 187 -3.60 5.95 11.44
CA ASP A 187 -3.12 7.27 11.81
C ASP A 187 -4.28 8.26 12.06
N PRO A 188 -4.04 9.36 12.79
CA PRO A 188 -5.06 10.36 13.05
C PRO A 188 -5.40 11.15 11.78
N VAL A 189 -6.55 10.85 11.20
CA VAL A 189 -7.13 11.56 10.04
C VAL A 189 -8.47 12.19 10.42
N ARG A 190 -8.85 13.26 9.71
CA ARG A 190 -10.09 14.02 9.98
C ARG A 190 -11.34 13.12 10.02
N HIS A 191 -11.46 12.23 9.04
CA HIS A 191 -12.59 11.33 8.89
C HIS A 191 -12.12 9.89 9.05
N ARG A 192 -12.73 9.16 9.98
CA ARG A 192 -12.48 7.73 10.14
C ARG A 192 -13.60 6.95 9.45
N PRO A 193 -13.35 6.39 8.25
CA PRO A 193 -14.36 5.61 7.56
C PRO A 193 -14.78 4.40 8.40
N GLY A 194 -16.07 4.10 8.39
CA GLY A 194 -16.63 2.94 9.10
C GLY A 194 -16.06 1.62 8.58
N MET A 195 -16.10 0.58 9.42
CA MET A 195 -15.62 -0.76 9.07
C MET A 195 -16.31 -1.31 7.81
N ALA A 196 -17.63 -1.14 7.70
CA ALA A 196 -18.41 -1.63 6.57
C ALA A 196 -17.93 -1.02 5.24
N LEU A 197 -17.73 0.30 5.18
CA LEU A 197 -17.23 0.96 3.98
C LEU A 197 -15.83 0.45 3.60
N ARG A 198 -14.94 0.30 4.57
CA ARG A 198 -13.58 -0.21 4.34
C ARG A 198 -13.62 -1.65 3.83
N ALA A 199 -14.40 -2.53 4.45
CA ALA A 199 -14.56 -3.91 4.01
C ALA A 199 -15.15 -4.00 2.60
N ALA A 200 -16.17 -3.20 2.30
CA ALA A 200 -16.78 -3.14 0.97
C ALA A 200 -15.79 -2.65 -0.10
N VAL A 201 -15.03 -1.59 0.20
CA VAL A 201 -13.99 -1.08 -0.69
C VAL A 201 -12.90 -2.13 -0.92
N LEU A 202 -12.44 -2.82 0.13
CA LEU A 202 -11.44 -3.88 0.00
C LEU A 202 -11.93 -5.02 -0.88
N LEU A 203 -13.16 -5.47 -0.70
CA LEU A 203 -13.74 -6.53 -1.52
C LEU A 203 -13.90 -6.10 -2.98
N ALA A 204 -14.39 -4.88 -3.22
CA ALA A 204 -14.55 -4.34 -4.57
C ALA A 204 -13.20 -4.16 -5.28
N ALA A 205 -12.22 -3.61 -4.57
CA ALA A 205 -10.83 -3.48 -4.99
C ALA A 205 -10.24 -4.84 -5.41
N GLY A 206 -10.29 -5.82 -4.52
CA GLY A 206 -9.74 -7.14 -4.79
C GLY A 206 -10.44 -7.88 -5.93
N THR A 207 -11.77 -7.73 -6.02
CA THR A 207 -12.53 -8.25 -7.16
C THR A 207 -12.07 -7.61 -8.47
N ALA A 208 -11.90 -6.28 -8.50
CA ALA A 208 -11.44 -5.58 -9.70
C ALA A 208 -10.01 -6.02 -10.09
N HIS A 209 -9.13 -6.21 -9.11
CA HIS A 209 -7.77 -6.68 -9.32
C HIS A 209 -7.74 -8.11 -9.88
N ALA A 210 -8.47 -9.04 -9.26
CA ALA A 210 -8.60 -10.42 -9.70
C ALA A 210 -9.18 -10.55 -11.12
N VAL A 211 -10.18 -9.72 -11.45
CA VAL A 211 -10.75 -9.65 -12.80
C VAL A 211 -9.73 -9.12 -13.80
N LEU A 212 -8.97 -8.08 -13.44
CA LEU A 212 -7.92 -7.54 -14.30
C LEU A 212 -6.84 -8.59 -14.58
N ALA A 213 -6.40 -9.32 -13.57
CA ALA A 213 -5.42 -10.40 -13.73
C ALA A 213 -5.91 -11.54 -14.63
N LYS A 214 -7.16 -11.98 -14.46
CA LYS A 214 -7.77 -12.95 -15.38
C LYS A 214 -7.90 -12.40 -16.80
N SER A 215 -8.21 -11.12 -16.96
CA SER A 215 -8.29 -10.49 -18.29
C SER A 215 -6.94 -10.47 -18.99
N LEU A 216 -5.84 -10.26 -18.26
CA LEU A 216 -4.48 -10.30 -18.79
C LEU A 216 -4.04 -11.71 -19.16
N TYR A 217 -4.52 -12.72 -18.43
CA TYR A 217 -4.28 -14.12 -18.81
C TYR A 217 -4.84 -14.42 -20.20
N ALA A 218 -6.00 -13.85 -20.54
CA ALA A 218 -6.63 -14.06 -21.84
C ALA A 218 -6.04 -13.18 -22.95
N ALA A 219 -5.67 -11.92 -22.64
CA ALA A 219 -5.17 -10.98 -23.62
C ALA A 219 -4.20 -9.98 -22.98
N GLY A 220 -3.00 -9.88 -23.56
CA GLY A 220 -1.98 -8.93 -23.12
C GLY A 220 -2.37 -7.46 -23.31
N PRO A 221 -1.63 -6.54 -22.67
CA PRO A 221 -1.89 -5.11 -22.78
C PRO A 221 -1.81 -4.60 -24.23
N PRO A 222 -2.68 -3.65 -24.64
CA PRO A 222 -2.63 -3.07 -25.98
C PRO A 222 -1.26 -2.47 -26.32
N GLY A 223 -0.80 -2.67 -27.55
CA GLY A 223 0.50 -2.17 -28.01
C GLY A 223 1.72 -2.91 -27.45
N THR A 224 1.51 -4.09 -26.86
CA THR A 224 2.57 -4.99 -26.40
C THR A 224 2.41 -6.38 -27.03
N SER A 225 3.50 -7.13 -27.13
CA SER A 225 3.51 -8.50 -27.63
C SER A 225 4.40 -9.37 -26.74
N PHE A 226 3.78 -10.13 -25.84
CA PHE A 226 4.48 -11.05 -24.94
C PHE A 226 4.24 -12.51 -25.37
N GLY A 227 5.23 -13.37 -25.14
CA GLY A 227 5.05 -14.81 -25.32
C GLY A 227 3.95 -15.33 -24.38
N ALA A 228 3.14 -16.29 -24.84
CA ALA A 228 2.00 -16.80 -24.08
C ALA A 228 2.40 -17.32 -22.68
N ALA A 229 3.55 -17.98 -22.56
CA ALA A 229 4.06 -18.47 -21.29
C ALA A 229 4.37 -17.33 -20.30
N ASP A 230 5.00 -16.24 -20.76
CA ASP A 230 5.27 -15.04 -19.94
C ASP A 230 3.97 -14.36 -19.55
N LEU A 231 3.05 -14.18 -20.50
CA LEU A 231 1.74 -13.57 -20.25
C LEU A 231 0.95 -14.32 -19.17
N HIS A 232 0.89 -15.65 -19.26
CA HIS A 232 0.21 -16.49 -18.28
C HIS A 232 0.87 -16.42 -16.91
N LEU A 233 2.20 -16.53 -16.85
CA LEU A 233 2.94 -16.49 -15.58
C LEU A 233 2.80 -15.12 -14.90
N ALA A 234 2.97 -14.03 -15.65
CA ALA A 234 2.79 -12.67 -15.16
C ALA A 234 1.37 -12.44 -14.61
N SER A 235 0.36 -12.94 -15.32
CA SER A 235 -1.04 -12.84 -14.89
C SER A 235 -1.33 -13.65 -13.63
N GLN A 236 -0.70 -14.83 -13.47
CA GLN A 236 -0.77 -15.63 -12.25
C GLN A 236 -0.07 -14.95 -11.08
N VAL A 237 1.10 -14.35 -11.31
CA VAL A 237 1.81 -13.54 -10.29
C VAL A 237 0.94 -12.38 -9.83
N MET A 238 0.31 -11.65 -10.76
CA MET A 238 -0.59 -10.56 -10.41
C MET A 238 -1.81 -11.07 -9.62
N TYR A 239 -2.43 -12.18 -10.05
CA TYR A 239 -3.58 -12.77 -9.38
C TYR A 239 -3.25 -13.25 -7.95
N TYR A 240 -2.37 -14.22 -7.81
CA TYR A 240 -2.08 -14.85 -6.51
C TYR A 240 -1.27 -13.94 -5.58
N GLY A 241 -0.35 -13.15 -6.14
CA GLY A 241 0.40 -12.16 -5.38
C GLY A 241 -0.51 -11.07 -4.82
N GLY A 242 -1.43 -10.57 -5.64
CA GLY A 242 -2.45 -9.62 -5.22
C GLY A 242 -3.33 -10.16 -4.11
N ASP A 243 -3.94 -11.33 -4.33
CA ASP A 243 -4.79 -12.00 -3.35
C ASP A 243 -4.06 -12.16 -2.00
N ALA A 244 -2.78 -12.53 -2.00
CA ALA A 244 -2.01 -12.66 -0.78
C ALA A 244 -1.88 -11.34 -0.02
N VAL A 245 -1.60 -10.23 -0.71
CA VAL A 245 -1.49 -8.90 -0.08
C VAL A 245 -2.85 -8.37 0.38
N GLU A 246 -3.90 -8.58 -0.41
CA GLU A 246 -5.27 -8.20 -0.07
C GLU A 246 -5.80 -8.97 1.13
N LEU A 247 -5.51 -10.27 1.22
CA LEU A 247 -5.82 -11.10 2.39
C LEU A 247 -5.05 -10.62 3.63
N ALA A 248 -3.77 -10.26 3.49
CA ALA A 248 -3.01 -9.67 4.58
C ALA A 248 -3.64 -8.36 5.07
N LEU A 249 -4.05 -7.50 4.13
CA LEU A 249 -4.73 -6.24 4.41
C LEU A 249 -6.08 -6.47 5.10
N ALA A 250 -6.88 -7.42 4.61
CA ALA A 250 -8.14 -7.87 5.22
C ALA A 250 -7.93 -8.37 6.65
N ALA A 251 -6.92 -9.23 6.86
CA ALA A 251 -6.58 -9.78 8.16
C ALA A 251 -6.22 -8.67 9.16
N VAL A 252 -5.44 -7.66 8.75
CA VAL A 252 -5.13 -6.51 9.60
C VAL A 252 -6.40 -5.74 9.96
N VAL A 253 -7.25 -5.43 8.98
CA VAL A 253 -8.51 -4.69 9.21
C VAL A 253 -9.42 -5.46 10.17
N ALA A 254 -9.63 -6.76 9.94
CA ALA A 254 -10.43 -7.64 10.78
C ALA A 254 -9.86 -7.76 12.21
N CYS A 255 -8.56 -8.01 12.36
CA CYS A 255 -7.90 -8.09 13.67
C CYS A 255 -8.02 -6.77 14.44
N ARG A 256 -7.95 -5.62 13.75
CA ARG A 256 -8.11 -4.31 14.37
C ARG A 256 -9.52 -4.10 14.88
N TRP A 257 -10.51 -4.42 14.06
CA TRP A 257 -11.92 -4.35 14.41
C TRP A 257 -12.24 -5.26 15.59
N TYR A 258 -11.88 -6.55 15.52
CA TYR A 258 -12.09 -7.52 16.60
C TYR A 258 -11.49 -7.04 17.94
N ARG A 259 -10.27 -6.50 17.92
CA ARG A 259 -9.62 -5.96 19.13
C ARG A 259 -10.32 -4.69 19.65
N ALA A 260 -10.93 -3.89 18.78
CA ALA A 260 -11.66 -2.68 19.16
C ALA A 260 -13.00 -3.05 19.82
N GLU A 261 -13.78 -3.91 19.18
CA GLU A 261 -15.06 -4.40 19.71
C GLU A 261 -14.88 -5.16 21.02
N GLY A 262 -13.88 -6.04 21.10
CA GLY A 262 -13.56 -6.74 22.35
C GLY A 262 -13.22 -5.77 23.51
N ARG A 263 -12.61 -4.61 23.22
CA ARG A 263 -12.40 -3.57 24.25
C ARG A 263 -13.70 -2.86 24.62
N ALA A 264 -14.56 -2.56 23.65
CA ALA A 264 -15.86 -1.92 23.90
C ALA A 264 -16.75 -2.82 24.77
N LEU A 265 -16.88 -4.10 24.42
CA LEU A 265 -17.61 -5.10 25.19
C LEU A 265 -17.09 -5.26 26.62
N ARG A 266 -15.77 -5.29 26.81
CA ARG A 266 -15.17 -5.35 28.16
C ARG A 266 -15.48 -4.11 29.01
N ARG A 267 -15.62 -2.93 28.39
CA ARG A 267 -16.02 -1.70 29.11
C ARG A 267 -17.48 -1.75 29.50
N ALA A 268 -18.37 -2.14 28.58
CA ALA A 268 -19.80 -2.29 28.86
C ALA A 268 -20.06 -3.28 30.01
N ARG A 269 -19.36 -4.42 30.03
CA ARG A 269 -19.45 -5.39 31.14
C ARG A 269 -18.93 -4.86 32.48
N ARG A 270 -18.03 -3.88 32.48
CA ARG A 270 -17.55 -3.24 33.72
C ARG A 270 -18.56 -2.23 34.25
N THR A 271 -19.25 -1.50 33.37
CA THR A 271 -20.28 -0.54 33.75
C THR A 271 -21.57 -1.21 34.22
N ASP A 272 -21.93 -2.37 33.66
CA ASP A 272 -23.10 -3.17 34.08
C ASP A 272 -22.88 -3.98 35.36
N ARG A 273 -21.67 -3.98 35.93
CA ARG A 273 -21.41 -4.71 37.18
C ARG A 273 -22.05 -3.92 38.33
N PRO A 274 -23.04 -4.48 39.06
CA PRO A 274 -23.66 -3.78 40.18
C PRO A 274 -22.58 -3.36 41.17
N ALA A 275 -22.69 -2.14 41.72
CA ALA A 275 -21.83 -1.72 42.82
C ALA A 275 -21.85 -2.81 43.90
N PRO A 276 -20.69 -3.20 44.48
CA PRO A 276 -20.69 -4.15 45.57
C PRO A 276 -21.68 -3.63 46.60
N ARG A 277 -22.70 -4.44 46.92
CA ARG A 277 -23.62 -4.13 48.00
C ARG A 277 -22.74 -3.96 49.23
N GLY A 278 -22.47 -2.71 49.59
CA GLY A 278 -21.73 -2.39 50.80
C GLY A 278 -22.41 -3.18 51.90
N THR A 279 -21.62 -3.94 52.63
CA THR A 279 -22.00 -4.49 53.92
C THR A 279 -22.78 -3.41 54.65
N ALA A 280 -24.10 -3.59 54.74
CA ALA A 280 -24.93 -2.76 55.59
C ALA A 280 -24.32 -2.93 56.97
N ALA A 281 -23.58 -1.90 57.40
CA ALA A 281 -23.00 -1.85 58.71
C ALA A 281 -24.16 -2.08 59.68
N ALA A 282 -24.13 -3.22 60.38
CA ALA A 282 -24.90 -3.44 61.57
C ALA A 282 -24.39 -2.46 62.63
N ALA A 283 -24.75 -1.19 62.48
CA ALA A 283 -24.67 -0.17 63.50
C ALA A 283 -25.95 -0.24 64.33
N THR A 284 -26.14 -1.35 65.05
CA THR A 284 -27.06 -1.40 66.18
C THR A 284 -26.29 -1.01 67.43
N ARG A 285 -26.54 0.23 67.83
CA ARG A 285 -26.17 0.88 69.10
C ARG A 285 -26.52 -0.02 70.28
N TRP A 286 -25.57 -0.21 71.20
CA TRP A 286 -25.77 -0.28 72.65
C TRP A 286 -24.50 0.25 73.31
#